data_AF-A0A3P7R8U6-F1
#
_entry.id   AF-A0A3P7R8U6-F1
#
_cell.length_a   1.000
_cell.length_b   1.000
_cell.length_c   1.000
_cell.angle_alpha   90.00
_cell.angle_beta   90.00
_cell.angle_gamma   90.00
#
_symmetry.space_group_name_H-M   'P 1'
#
loop_
_entity.id
_entity.type
_entity.pdbx_description
1 polymer ?
#
loop_
_entity_poly.entity_id
_entity_poly.type
_entity_poly.pdbx_seq_one_letter_code
_entity_poly.pdbx_strand_id
1 'polypeptide(L)'
;MIVFFLIKGPKCSGRGVCDCGQCFCNSGFTGQLCNEIQGGESALCTDPNVEKCVLCLRREVLGEDEAKIDQTEPNEGEMPMTIPPKAAEACQESCNTTVIDTQRVQIIEEANQKDGSNLCIIYTENSCRVMFTYRYSDAIYAKRKVDLKIVRKSECTKTTNILFIVLGVIAAIVLGGLLLLLIYKLVITIDDRRELAKFKMHNDNVHWEMAENPIFEPPTTRVMNPTYDDGYN
;
A
#
# COMPACT_ATOMS: atom_id res chain seq x y z
N MET A 1 11.85 -21.11 0.72
CA MET A 1 12.18 -20.28 1.90
C MET A 1 12.28 -18.83 1.43
N ILE A 2 11.16 -18.12 1.42
CA ILE A 2 11.12 -16.71 1.01
C ILE A 2 11.65 -15.91 2.20
N VAL A 3 12.91 -15.48 2.10
CA VAL A 3 13.51 -14.58 3.07
C VAL A 3 12.82 -13.23 2.89
N PHE A 4 11.87 -12.92 3.76
CA PHE A 4 11.47 -11.56 4.04
C PHE A 4 12.74 -10.83 4.51
N PHE A 5 13.46 -10.22 3.58
CA PHE A 5 14.35 -9.11 3.93
C PHE A 5 13.44 -8.02 4.44
N LEU A 6 13.19 -8.03 5.76
CA LEU A 6 12.86 -6.82 6.49
C LEU A 6 14.05 -5.90 6.27
N ILE A 7 13.98 -5.08 5.22
CA ILE A 7 14.80 -3.88 5.11
C ILE A 7 14.36 -3.02 6.30
N LYS A 8 15.00 -3.25 7.45
CA LYS A 8 14.97 -2.28 8.55
C LYS A 8 15.62 -1.05 7.96
N GLY A 9 14.78 -0.09 7.57
CA GLY A 9 15.25 1.23 7.19
C GLY A 9 16.17 1.80 8.28
N PRO A 10 17.01 2.78 7.93
CA PRO A 10 17.93 3.37 8.90
C PRO A 10 17.17 3.84 10.15
N LYS A 11 17.71 3.53 11.33
CA LYS A 11 17.20 4.14 12.56
C LYS A 11 17.55 5.62 12.50
N CYS A 12 16.53 6.47 12.37
CA CYS A 12 16.66 7.94 12.31
C CYS A 12 17.02 8.56 13.66
N SER A 13 18.02 7.98 14.34
CA SER A 13 18.54 8.34 15.66
C SER A 13 17.48 8.48 16.77
N GLY A 14 16.27 7.94 16.57
CA GLY A 14 15.12 8.16 17.46
C GLY A 14 14.58 9.59 17.45
N ARG A 15 15.03 10.42 16.49
CA ARG A 15 14.73 11.86 16.37
C ARG A 15 14.11 12.19 15.02
N GLY A 16 13.49 11.20 14.39
CA GLY A 16 12.88 11.29 13.09
C GLY A 16 12.13 10.02 12.76
N VAL A 17 11.31 10.07 11.71
CA VAL A 17 10.55 8.94 11.20
C VAL A 17 11.25 8.39 9.96
N CYS A 18 11.41 7.07 9.90
CA CYS A 18 11.95 6.39 8.73
C CYS A 18 10.81 6.12 7.75
N ASP A 19 10.92 6.66 6.55
CA ASP A 19 9.98 6.44 5.47
C ASP A 19 10.75 5.98 4.23
N CYS A 20 10.46 4.76 3.77
CA CYS A 20 11.06 4.13 2.59
C CYS A 20 12.60 4.20 2.50
N GLY A 21 13.31 4.12 3.63
CA GLY A 21 14.78 4.11 3.68
C GLY A 21 15.42 5.48 3.82
N GLN A 22 14.64 6.56 3.87
CA GLN A 22 15.10 7.91 4.13
C GLN A 22 14.57 8.41 5.49
N CYS A 23 15.39 9.16 6.22
CA CYS A 23 14.99 9.73 7.49
C CYS A 23 14.47 11.14 7.32
N PHE A 24 13.28 11.36 7.87
CA PHE A 24 12.67 12.68 8.01
C PHE A 24 12.80 13.12 9.45
N CYS A 25 13.56 14.18 9.66
CA CYS A 25 13.97 14.60 11.00
C CYS A 25 12.90 15.43 11.69
N ASN A 26 12.73 15.18 12.98
CA ASN A 26 11.91 16.02 13.84
C ASN A 26 12.55 17.41 13.96
N SER A 27 11.77 18.40 14.35
CA SER A 27 12.20 19.80 14.46
C SER A 27 13.49 19.95 15.27
N GLY A 28 14.40 20.79 14.77
CA GLY A 28 15.71 21.01 15.38
C GLY A 28 16.76 19.95 15.06
N PHE A 29 16.42 18.93 14.27
CA PHE A 29 17.38 17.93 13.78
C PHE A 29 17.46 17.93 12.25
N THR A 30 18.66 17.70 11.74
CA THR A 30 18.97 17.62 10.31
C THR A 30 19.95 16.46 10.06
N GLY A 31 20.34 16.29 8.80
CA GLY A 31 21.20 15.22 8.32
C GLY A 31 20.44 13.95 7.94
N GLN A 32 21.10 13.06 7.19
CA GLN A 32 20.48 11.84 6.63
C GLN A 32 19.96 10.84 7.67
N LEU A 33 20.36 10.97 8.94
CA LEU A 33 19.95 10.11 10.05
C LEU A 33 19.41 10.90 11.24
N CYS A 34 19.16 12.21 11.08
CA CYS A 34 18.65 13.08 12.16
C CYS A 34 19.55 13.12 13.39
N ASN A 35 20.86 13.04 13.16
CA ASN A 35 21.90 13.08 14.17
C ASN A 35 22.47 14.49 14.36
N GLU A 36 22.27 15.39 13.40
CA GLU A 36 22.77 16.75 13.45
C GLU A 36 21.71 17.68 14.03
N ILE A 37 22.12 18.62 14.88
CA ILE A 37 21.22 19.60 15.49
C ILE A 37 21.24 20.84 14.59
N GLN A 38 20.07 21.29 14.13
CA GLN A 38 19.96 22.60 13.49
C GLN A 38 20.29 23.66 14.55
N GLY A 39 21.49 24.24 14.42
CA GLY A 39 21.98 25.25 15.36
C GLY A 39 21.10 26.49 15.32
N GLY A 40 20.27 26.64 16.36
CA GLY A 40 19.49 27.84 16.68
C GLY A 40 18.37 28.16 15.70
N GLU A 41 17.12 27.90 16.09
CA GLU A 41 15.88 28.63 15.69
C GLU A 41 14.58 27.80 15.88
N SER A 42 14.63 26.49 16.14
CA SER A 42 13.43 25.63 16.13
C SER A 42 12.52 25.64 17.38
N ALA A 43 12.70 26.54 18.35
CA ALA A 43 11.91 26.55 19.59
C ALA A 43 10.40 26.70 19.36
N LEU A 44 10.02 27.39 18.28
CA LEU A 44 8.62 27.61 17.91
C LEU A 44 7.91 26.31 17.48
N CYS A 45 8.63 25.39 16.83
CA CYS A 45 8.08 24.10 16.40
C CYS A 45 7.80 23.16 17.57
N THR A 46 8.46 23.37 18.72
CA THR A 46 8.31 22.55 19.92
C THR A 46 7.32 23.12 20.93
N ASP A 47 6.78 24.31 20.69
CA ASP A 47 5.83 24.95 21.60
C ASP A 47 4.42 24.34 21.43
N PRO A 48 3.84 23.76 22.50
CA PRO A 48 2.51 23.16 22.43
C PRO A 48 1.40 24.17 22.14
N ASN A 49 1.60 25.47 22.42
CA ASN A 49 0.62 26.50 22.09
C ASN A 49 0.62 26.81 20.59
N VAL A 50 1.80 26.79 19.96
CA VAL A 50 1.95 26.95 18.50
C VAL A 50 1.28 25.78 17.79
N GLU A 51 1.53 24.55 18.26
CA GLU A 51 0.87 23.35 17.73
C GLU A 51 -0.65 23.48 17.75
N LYS A 52 -1.24 23.84 18.90
CA LYS A 52 -2.70 24.04 19.04
C LYS A 52 -3.23 25.13 18.13
N CYS A 53 -2.54 26.27 18.03
CA CYS A 53 -2.91 27.36 17.14
C CYS A 53 -2.91 26.93 15.67
N VAL A 54 -1.84 26.26 15.21
CA VAL A 54 -1.72 25.78 13.83
C VAL A 54 -2.80 24.76 13.49
N LEU A 55 -3.05 23.81 14.39
CA LEU A 55 -4.10 22.80 14.20
C LEU A 55 -5.50 23.42 14.17
N CYS A 56 -5.78 24.42 15.01
CA CYS A 56 -7.04 25.16 14.99
C CYS A 56 -7.22 25.90 13.66
N LEU A 57 -6.24 26.69 13.25
CA LEU A 57 -6.28 27.46 12.00
C LEU A 57 -6.45 26.54 10.78
N ARG A 58 -5.73 25.41 10.77
CA ARG A 58 -5.87 24.39 9.71
C ARG A 58 -7.30 23.84 9.66
N ARG A 59 -7.87 23.46 10.81
CA ARG A 59 -9.23 22.90 10.89
C ARG A 59 -10.28 23.89 10.41
N GLU A 60 -10.19 25.15 10.83
CA GLU A 60 -11.19 26.17 10.46
C GLU A 60 -11.18 26.49 8.96
N VAL A 61 -10.03 26.38 8.29
CA VAL A 61 -9.94 26.72 6.87
C VAL A 61 -10.10 25.52 5.94
N LEU A 62 -9.56 24.36 6.32
CA LEU A 62 -9.55 23.17 5.47
C LEU A 62 -10.62 22.13 5.87
N GLY A 63 -11.16 22.21 7.09
CA GLY A 63 -12.07 21.21 7.67
C GLY A 63 -11.34 20.05 8.34
N GLU A 64 -12.12 19.07 8.84
CA GLU A 64 -11.60 17.86 9.52
C GLU A 64 -11.39 16.67 8.57
N ASP A 65 -12.03 16.69 7.39
CA ASP A 65 -12.02 15.57 6.45
C ASP A 65 -10.79 15.61 5.52
N GLU A 66 -9.65 15.10 5.98
CA GLU A 66 -8.40 15.00 5.20
C GLU A 66 -8.59 14.27 3.85
N ALA A 67 -9.54 13.32 3.78
CA ALA A 67 -9.87 12.59 2.54
C ALA A 67 -10.54 13.45 1.45
N LYS A 68 -11.22 14.54 1.85
CA LYS A 68 -11.83 15.50 0.91
C LYS A 68 -10.80 16.53 0.44
N ILE A 69 -9.82 16.87 1.28
CA ILE A 69 -8.74 17.81 0.98
C ILE A 69 -7.84 17.28 -0.17
N ASP A 70 -7.56 15.98 -0.21
CA ASP A 70 -6.74 15.34 -1.26
C ASP A 70 -7.47 15.20 -2.62
N GLN A 71 -8.81 15.24 -2.62
CA GLN A 71 -9.65 15.10 -3.84
C GLN A 71 -10.11 16.44 -4.41
N THR A 72 -9.90 17.54 -3.68
CA THR A 72 -10.30 18.87 -4.13
C THR A 72 -9.14 19.51 -4.88
N GLU A 73 -9.02 19.24 -6.17
CA GLU A 73 -8.17 20.03 -7.06
C GLU A 73 -8.57 21.52 -6.90
N PRO A 74 -7.60 22.44 -6.74
CA PRO A 74 -7.91 23.87 -6.71
C PRO A 74 -8.53 24.23 -8.07
N ASN A 75 -9.69 24.88 -8.07
CA ASN A 75 -10.14 25.57 -9.27
C ASN A 75 -9.03 26.57 -9.67
N GLU A 76 -8.56 26.49 -10.92
CA GLU A 76 -7.58 27.41 -11.47
C GLU A 76 -8.07 28.86 -11.26
N GLY A 77 -7.45 29.60 -10.35
CA GLY A 77 -7.75 31.03 -10.17
C GLY A 77 -7.57 31.63 -8.77
N GLU A 78 -7.46 30.85 -7.70
CA GLU A 78 -7.40 31.42 -6.35
C GLU A 78 -6.07 31.12 -5.63
N MET A 79 -5.04 31.93 -5.89
CA MET A 79 -3.86 32.04 -5.05
C MET A 79 -3.64 33.52 -4.67
N PRO A 80 -3.37 33.86 -3.39
CA PRO A 80 -3.34 33.04 -2.18
C PRO A 80 -4.64 33.19 -1.38
N MET A 81 -5.20 32.09 -0.89
CA MET A 81 -6.16 32.17 0.22
C MET A 81 -5.39 32.59 1.48
N THR A 82 -5.34 33.90 1.74
CA THR A 82 -5.13 34.39 3.10
C THR A 82 -6.21 33.81 3.99
N ILE A 83 -5.87 33.39 5.22
CA ILE A 83 -6.85 32.83 6.14
C ILE A 83 -8.03 33.81 6.30
N PRO A 84 -9.30 33.36 6.17
CA PRO A 84 -10.45 34.23 6.37
C PRO A 84 -10.41 34.81 7.79
N PRO A 85 -10.74 36.10 7.98
CA PRO A 85 -10.66 36.76 9.29
C PRO A 85 -11.51 36.05 10.36
N LYS A 86 -12.59 35.38 9.94
CA LYS A 86 -13.44 34.55 10.79
C LYS A 86 -12.69 33.37 11.45
N ALA A 87 -11.79 32.71 10.73
CA ALA A 87 -11.00 31.61 11.26
C ALA A 87 -9.93 32.10 12.26
N ALA A 88 -9.35 33.27 12.01
CA ALA A 88 -8.41 33.90 12.94
C ALA A 88 -9.08 34.28 14.28
N GLU A 89 -10.32 34.75 14.23
CA GLU A 89 -11.13 35.08 15.42
C GLU A 89 -11.54 33.82 16.19
N ALA A 90 -11.98 32.76 15.49
CA ALA A 90 -12.35 31.48 16.12
C ALA A 90 -11.18 30.85 16.89
N CYS A 91 -9.97 30.92 16.36
CA CYS A 91 -8.76 30.37 16.97
C CYS A 91 -8.02 31.34 17.90
N GLN A 92 -8.60 32.49 18.21
CA GLN A 92 -7.91 33.56 18.93
C GLN A 92 -7.47 33.13 20.32
N GLU A 93 -8.25 32.31 21.04
CA GLU A 93 -7.86 31.79 22.35
C GLU A 93 -6.57 30.95 22.31
N SER A 94 -6.43 30.12 21.27
CA SER A 94 -5.25 29.26 21.08
C SER A 94 -4.03 30.04 20.55
N CYS A 95 -4.25 31.11 19.78
CA CYS A 95 -3.18 31.86 19.12
C CYS A 95 -2.73 33.12 19.90
N ASN A 96 -3.53 33.65 20.84
CA ASN A 96 -3.24 34.91 21.56
C ASN A 96 -1.96 34.86 22.41
N THR A 97 -1.61 33.69 22.93
CA THR A 97 -0.38 33.47 23.72
C THR A 97 0.85 33.21 22.87
N THR A 98 0.70 33.15 21.54
CA THR A 98 1.79 32.81 20.61
C THR A 98 2.35 34.06 19.92
N VAL A 99 3.53 33.93 19.31
CA VAL A 99 4.17 34.98 18.49
C VAL A 99 3.66 35.03 17.03
N ILE A 100 2.58 34.30 16.72
CA ILE A 100 2.06 34.14 15.35
C ILE A 100 1.22 35.34 14.96
N ASP A 101 1.43 35.90 13.76
CA ASP A 101 0.52 36.90 13.21
C ASP A 101 -0.67 36.24 12.50
N THR A 102 -1.79 36.08 13.20
CA THR A 102 -3.00 35.43 12.67
C THR A 102 -3.59 36.15 11.44
N GLN A 103 -3.27 37.42 11.24
CA GLN A 103 -3.73 38.21 10.10
C GLN A 103 -2.94 37.96 8.80
N ARG A 104 -1.74 37.37 8.89
CA ARG A 104 -0.82 37.19 7.75
C ARG A 104 -0.61 35.73 7.37
N VAL A 105 -1.43 34.84 7.92
CA VAL A 105 -1.28 33.42 7.66
C VAL A 105 -1.72 33.09 6.24
N GLN A 106 -0.89 32.34 5.53
CA GLN A 106 -1.15 31.89 4.15
C GLN A 106 -1.27 30.38 4.10
N ILE A 107 -2.14 29.88 3.23
CA ILE A 107 -2.18 28.45 2.89
C ILE A 107 -1.40 28.23 1.60
N ILE A 108 -0.45 27.31 1.64
CA ILE A 108 0.40 26.93 0.51
C ILE A 108 0.17 25.46 0.15
N GLU A 109 0.40 25.09 -1.10
CA GLU A 109 0.24 23.69 -1.53
C GLU A 109 1.44 22.82 -1.15
N GLU A 110 2.64 23.38 -1.23
CA GLU A 110 3.89 22.67 -0.99
C GLU A 110 4.78 23.41 0.01
N ALA A 111 5.43 22.62 0.87
CA ALA A 111 6.40 23.11 1.84
C ALA A 111 7.72 23.49 1.14
N ASN A 112 7.81 24.71 0.61
CA ASN A 112 9.04 25.19 0.01
C ASN A 112 9.97 25.78 1.06
N GLN A 113 11.06 25.08 1.36
CA GLN A 113 12.18 25.62 2.13
C GLN A 113 13.09 26.48 1.23
N LYS A 114 12.51 27.55 0.68
CA LYS A 114 13.24 28.59 -0.03
C LYS A 114 13.17 29.86 0.82
N ASP A 115 14.27 30.60 0.86
CA ASP A 115 14.36 31.93 1.49
C ASP A 115 14.25 31.96 3.03
N GLY A 116 15.19 31.31 3.74
CA GLY A 116 15.37 31.51 5.19
C GLY A 116 14.13 31.21 6.04
N SER A 117 13.23 30.36 5.53
CA SER A 117 12.02 29.92 6.22
C SER A 117 12.27 28.58 6.92
N ASN A 118 11.79 28.47 8.15
CA ASN A 118 11.94 27.28 8.98
C ASN A 118 10.72 26.38 8.80
N LEU A 119 10.94 25.09 8.52
CA LEU A 119 9.90 24.07 8.33
C LEU A 119 9.66 23.33 9.66
N CYS A 120 8.40 23.26 10.08
CA CYS A 120 7.95 22.45 11.21
C CYS A 120 7.00 21.34 10.74
N ILE A 121 7.04 20.21 11.44
CA ILE A 121 6.17 19.06 11.21
C ILE A 121 5.50 18.69 12.54
N ILE A 122 4.17 18.65 12.54
CA ILE A 122 3.32 18.23 13.66
C ILE A 122 2.74 16.86 13.32
N TYR A 123 2.68 15.99 14.33
CA TYR A 123 2.03 14.68 14.23
C TYR A 123 0.67 14.72 14.93
N THR A 124 -0.39 14.44 14.18
CA THR A 124 -1.76 14.33 14.73
C THR A 124 -2.04 12.92 15.26
N GLU A 125 -3.07 12.75 16.09
CA GLU A 125 -3.49 11.44 16.66
C GLU A 125 -3.72 10.36 15.58
N ASN A 126 -4.16 10.77 14.39
CA ASN A 126 -4.38 9.89 13.23
C ASN A 126 -3.10 9.48 12.48
N SER A 127 -1.90 9.69 13.07
CA SER A 127 -0.61 9.49 12.41
C SER A 127 -0.46 10.28 11.09
N CYS A 128 -1.08 11.46 11.03
CA CYS A 128 -0.97 12.39 9.91
C CYS A 128 0.17 13.39 10.17
N ARG A 129 0.91 13.73 9.11
CA ARG A 129 1.95 14.76 9.13
C ARG A 129 1.38 16.09 8.64
N VAL A 130 1.29 17.07 9.53
CA VAL A 130 0.91 18.45 9.21
C VAL A 130 2.17 19.29 9.12
N MET A 131 2.40 19.91 7.97
CA MET A 131 3.59 20.72 7.72
C MET A 131 3.23 22.19 7.70
N PHE A 132 4.10 23.03 8.27
CA PHE A 132 3.98 24.47 8.17
C PHE A 132 5.37 25.10 8.13
N THR A 133 5.50 26.21 7.42
CA THR A 133 6.72 27.01 7.40
C THR A 133 6.47 28.32 8.11
N TYR A 134 7.50 28.85 8.75
CA TYR A 134 7.41 30.14 9.39
C TYR A 134 8.65 30.98 9.12
N ARG A 135 8.47 32.30 9.13
CA ARG A 135 9.54 33.27 8.92
C ARG A 135 9.38 34.41 9.92
N TYR A 136 10.48 34.80 10.57
CA TYR A 136 10.49 35.98 11.42
C TYR A 136 10.30 37.22 10.55
N SER A 137 9.31 38.05 10.89
CA SER A 137 9.13 39.34 10.25
C SER A 137 10.11 40.36 10.85
N ASP A 138 10.59 41.31 10.05
CA ASP A 138 11.52 42.37 10.49
C ASP A 138 10.84 43.46 11.37
N ALA A 139 9.69 43.14 11.97
CA ALA A 139 8.94 44.06 12.81
C ALA A 139 9.75 44.45 14.07
N ILE A 140 9.88 45.78 14.26
CA ILE A 140 10.67 46.49 15.26
C ILE A 140 10.51 45.90 16.69
N TYR A 141 11.63 45.86 17.42
CA TYR A 141 11.98 45.25 18.72
C TYR A 141 10.93 45.10 19.85
N ALA A 142 9.71 45.64 19.76
CA ALA A 142 8.70 45.56 20.82
C ALA A 142 7.75 44.35 20.71
N LYS A 143 7.50 43.81 19.51
CA LYS A 143 6.68 42.59 19.29
C LYS A 143 7.10 41.91 17.98
N ARG A 144 8.14 41.06 18.00
CA ARG A 144 8.49 40.24 16.83
C ARG A 144 7.37 39.24 16.57
N LYS A 145 6.54 39.52 15.57
CA LYS A 145 5.56 38.56 15.07
C LYS A 145 6.17 37.69 13.98
N VAL A 146 5.64 36.48 13.86
CA VAL A 146 6.09 35.48 12.90
C VAL A 146 5.03 35.33 11.81
N ASP A 147 5.49 35.38 10.55
CA ASP A 147 4.66 35.08 9.39
C ASP A 147 4.58 33.55 9.24
N LEU A 148 3.36 33.02 9.22
CA LEU A 148 3.09 31.58 9.19
C LEU A 148 2.51 31.18 7.83
N LYS A 149 3.00 30.08 7.26
CA LYS A 149 2.43 29.46 6.06
C LYS A 149 2.09 28.00 6.35
N ILE A 150 0.82 27.66 6.29
CA ILE A 150 0.31 26.31 6.57
C ILE A 150 0.22 25.54 5.26
N VAL A 151 0.76 24.32 5.22
CA VAL A 151 0.67 23.47 4.04
C VAL A 151 -0.70 22.81 4.00
N ARG A 152 -1.41 22.95 2.88
CA ARG A 152 -2.75 22.42 2.67
C ARG A 152 -2.79 20.90 2.78
N LYS A 153 -1.94 20.22 2.01
CA LYS A 153 -1.89 18.76 1.97
C LYS A 153 -1.19 18.23 3.22
N SER A 154 -1.87 17.43 4.03
CA SER A 154 -1.18 16.58 5.01
C SER A 154 -0.86 15.22 4.42
N GLU A 155 0.22 14.64 4.91
CA GLU A 155 0.61 13.28 4.56
C GLU A 155 0.09 12.33 5.65
N CYS A 156 -1.06 11.72 5.39
CA CYS A 156 -1.62 10.69 6.26
C CYS A 156 -1.30 9.30 5.70
N THR A 157 -0.92 8.36 6.56
CA THR A 157 -0.85 6.95 6.15
C THR A 157 -2.27 6.44 5.92
N LYS A 158 -2.67 6.26 4.67
CA LYS A 158 -3.97 5.68 4.34
C LYS A 158 -4.00 4.24 4.83
N THR A 159 -4.92 3.93 5.73
CA THR A 159 -5.19 2.56 6.17
C THR A 159 -5.97 1.86 5.06
N THR A 160 -5.24 1.34 4.06
CA THR A 160 -5.86 0.46 3.07
C THR A 160 -6.30 -0.81 3.79
N ASN A 161 -7.57 -1.17 3.67
CA ASN A 161 -8.10 -2.40 4.23
C ASN A 161 -7.33 -3.60 3.66
N ILE A 162 -6.38 -4.12 4.44
CA ILE A 162 -5.46 -5.20 4.06
C ILE A 162 -6.23 -6.44 3.58
N LEU A 163 -7.45 -6.63 4.10
CA LEU A 163 -8.38 -7.69 3.70
C LEU A 163 -8.60 -7.75 2.18
N PHE A 164 -8.79 -6.62 1.49
CA PHE A 164 -9.06 -6.63 0.04
C PHE A 164 -7.84 -7.09 -0.77
N ILE A 165 -6.65 -6.67 -0.35
CA ILE A 165 -5.39 -7.11 -0.98
C ILE A 165 -5.24 -8.62 -0.80
N VAL A 166 -5.47 -9.12 0.41
CA VAL A 166 -5.37 -10.55 0.73
C VAL A 166 -6.38 -11.37 -0.09
N LEU A 167 -7.65 -10.94 -0.14
CA LEU A 167 -8.68 -11.62 -0.91
C LEU A 167 -8.38 -11.62 -2.41
N GLY A 168 -7.87 -10.51 -2.95
CA GLY A 168 -7.45 -10.41 -4.35
C GLY A 168 -6.34 -11.41 -4.70
N VAL A 169 -5.32 -11.53 -3.84
CA VAL A 169 -4.21 -12.48 -4.05
C VAL A 169 -4.69 -13.93 -3.98
N ILE A 170 -5.52 -14.28 -3.00
CA ILE A 170 -6.07 -15.63 -2.86
C ILE A 170 -6.91 -15.99 -4.11
N ALA A 171 -7.79 -15.10 -4.55
CA ALA A 171 -8.61 -15.31 -5.74
C ALA A 171 -7.76 -15.53 -6.99
N ALA A 172 -6.70 -14.74 -7.18
CA ALA A 172 -5.78 -14.89 -8.30
C ALA A 172 -5.05 -16.24 -8.31
N ILE A 173 -4.56 -16.70 -7.15
CA ILE A 173 -3.88 -18.00 -7.01
C ILE A 173 -4.85 -19.15 -7.31
N VAL A 174 -6.07 -19.09 -6.75
CA VAL A 174 -7.08 -20.14 -6.95
C VAL A 174 -7.52 -20.20 -8.42
N LEU A 175 -7.81 -19.06 -9.05
CA LEU A 175 -8.21 -19.02 -10.45
C LEU A 175 -7.06 -19.46 -11.38
N GLY A 176 -5.84 -18.99 -11.14
CA GLY A 176 -4.67 -19.41 -11.89
C GLY A 176 -4.39 -20.91 -11.77
N GLY A 177 -4.50 -21.46 -10.55
CA GLY A 177 -4.34 -22.89 -10.28
C GLY A 177 -5.42 -23.73 -10.96
N LEU A 178 -6.68 -23.32 -10.89
CA LEU A 178 -7.78 -24.01 -11.57
C LEU A 178 -7.60 -24.00 -13.09
N LEU A 179 -7.19 -22.87 -13.67
CA LEU A 179 -6.95 -22.78 -15.11
C LEU A 179 -5.81 -23.69 -15.56
N LEU A 180 -4.70 -23.73 -14.80
CA LEU A 180 -3.59 -24.64 -15.06
C LEU A 180 -4.02 -26.11 -14.95
N LEU A 181 -4.80 -26.47 -13.92
CA LEU A 181 -5.33 -27.83 -13.76
C LEU A 181 -6.29 -28.23 -14.88
N LEU A 182 -7.13 -27.30 -15.37
CA LEU A 182 -7.99 -27.54 -16.51
C LEU A 182 -7.18 -27.80 -17.78
N ILE A 183 -6.15 -27.01 -18.06
CA ILE A 183 -5.26 -27.22 -19.22
C ILE A 183 -4.53 -28.56 -19.09
N TYR A 184 -3.95 -28.85 -17.92
CA TYR A 184 -3.27 -30.13 -17.65
C TYR A 184 -4.21 -31.32 -17.89
N LYS A 185 -5.43 -31.25 -17.35
CA LYS A 185 -6.44 -32.30 -17.52
C LYS A 185 -6.87 -32.45 -18.98
N LEU A 186 -7.01 -31.36 -19.73
CA LEU A 186 -7.32 -31.41 -21.16
C LEU A 186 -6.20 -32.09 -21.96
N VAL A 187 -4.93 -31.74 -21.72
CA VAL A 187 -3.78 -32.35 -22.41
C VAL A 187 -3.73 -33.85 -22.14
N ILE A 188 -3.78 -34.28 -20.88
CA ILE A 188 -3.76 -35.69 -20.52
C ILE A 188 -4.95 -36.44 -21.13
N THR A 189 -6.15 -35.85 -21.10
CA THR A 189 -7.35 -36.48 -21.70
C THR A 189 -7.19 -36.67 -23.21
N ILE A 190 -6.55 -35.72 -23.91
CA ILE A 190 -6.30 -35.84 -25.34
C ILE A 190 -5.32 -36.98 -25.63
N ASP A 191 -4.22 -37.06 -24.88
CA ASP A 191 -3.23 -38.12 -25.09
C ASP A 191 -3.81 -39.51 -24.77
N ASP A 192 -4.53 -39.64 -23.67
CA ASP A 192 -5.25 -40.87 -23.30
C ASP A 192 -6.24 -41.30 -24.40
N ARG A 193 -7.02 -40.35 -24.95
CA ARG A 193 -7.93 -40.65 -26.07
C ARG A 193 -7.21 -41.06 -27.35
N ARG A 194 -6.05 -40.46 -27.63
CA ARG A 194 -5.23 -40.80 -28.80
C ARG A 194 -4.64 -42.21 -28.68
N GLU A 195 -4.12 -42.55 -27.51
CA GLU A 195 -3.58 -43.89 -27.23
C GLU A 195 -4.68 -44.94 -27.25
N LEU A 196 -5.85 -44.64 -26.66
CA LEU A 196 -6.99 -45.54 -26.69
C LEU A 196 -7.48 -45.82 -28.11
N ALA A 197 -7.51 -44.81 -28.98
CA ALA A 197 -7.88 -45.00 -30.39
C ALA A 197 -6.88 -45.92 -31.12
N LYS A 198 -5.57 -45.72 -30.90
CA LYS A 198 -4.52 -46.59 -31.45
C LYS A 198 -4.63 -48.02 -30.93
N PHE A 199 -4.90 -48.20 -29.64
CA PHE A 199 -5.05 -49.50 -29.01
C PHE A 199 -6.24 -50.29 -29.58
N LYS A 200 -7.41 -49.66 -29.71
CA LYS A 200 -8.60 -50.29 -30.31
C LYS A 200 -8.35 -50.73 -31.76
N MET A 201 -7.70 -49.87 -32.55
CA MET A 201 -7.28 -50.23 -33.92
C MET A 201 -6.33 -51.43 -33.94
N HIS A 202 -5.32 -51.48 -33.06
CA HIS A 202 -4.42 -52.64 -32.97
C HIS A 202 -5.16 -53.90 -32.53
N ASN A 203 -6.05 -53.79 -31.54
CA ASN A 203 -6.83 -54.92 -31.05
C ASN A 203 -7.70 -55.53 -32.16
N ASP A 204 -8.49 -54.72 -32.86
CA ASP A 204 -9.33 -55.18 -33.97
C ASP A 204 -8.48 -55.79 -35.10
N ASN A 205 -7.24 -55.29 -35.25
CA ASN A 205 -6.29 -55.80 -36.24
C ASN A 205 -5.62 -57.13 -35.82
N VAL A 206 -5.45 -57.37 -34.53
CA VAL A 206 -4.84 -58.63 -34.02
C VAL A 206 -5.83 -59.80 -34.09
N HIS A 207 -7.14 -59.54 -34.05
CA HIS A 207 -8.15 -60.59 -34.14
C HIS A 207 -8.17 -61.28 -35.52
N TRP A 208 -7.74 -60.61 -36.60
CA TRP A 208 -7.61 -61.25 -37.91
C TRP A 208 -6.29 -61.99 -38.09
N GLU A 209 -5.21 -61.60 -37.41
CA GLU A 209 -3.93 -62.33 -37.43
C GLU A 209 -3.99 -63.65 -36.64
N MET A 210 -4.87 -63.76 -35.64
CA MET A 210 -5.06 -65.00 -34.87
C MET A 210 -5.93 -66.04 -35.58
N ALA A 211 -6.70 -65.66 -36.60
CA ALA A 211 -7.68 -66.54 -37.24
C ALA A 211 -7.08 -67.54 -38.25
N GLU A 212 -5.84 -67.37 -38.72
CA GLU A 212 -5.26 -68.23 -39.77
C GLU A 212 -3.75 -68.51 -39.61
N ASN A 213 -3.30 -68.91 -38.41
CA ASN A 213 -2.02 -69.62 -38.32
C ASN A 213 -2.25 -71.14 -38.24
N PRO A 214 -2.08 -71.90 -39.35
CA PRO A 214 -2.29 -73.35 -39.37
C PRO A 214 -1.30 -74.16 -38.51
N ILE A 215 -0.33 -73.51 -37.85
CA ILE A 215 0.67 -74.14 -36.96
C ILE A 215 0.33 -73.93 -35.46
N PHE A 216 -0.65 -73.09 -35.11
CA PHE A 216 -0.92 -72.78 -33.70
C PHE A 216 -1.73 -73.90 -33.00
N GLU A 217 -1.11 -74.55 -32.01
CA GLU A 217 -1.75 -75.55 -31.17
C GLU A 217 -1.99 -74.97 -29.76
N PRO A 218 -3.25 -74.90 -29.27
CA PRO A 218 -3.53 -74.27 -27.98
C PRO A 218 -2.98 -75.13 -26.82
N PRO A 219 -2.39 -74.51 -25.77
CA PRO A 219 -1.79 -75.22 -24.65
C PRO A 219 -2.81 -75.85 -23.68
N THR A 220 -4.11 -75.66 -23.94
CA THR A 220 -5.19 -76.20 -23.13
C THR A 220 -5.71 -77.50 -23.72
N THR A 221 -5.43 -78.62 -23.07
CA THR A 221 -6.05 -79.91 -23.39
C THR A 221 -7.40 -80.02 -22.66
N ARG A 222 -8.47 -80.36 -23.37
CA ARG A 222 -9.75 -80.73 -22.74
C ARG A 222 -9.74 -82.23 -22.45
N VAL A 223 -9.70 -82.60 -21.18
CA VAL A 223 -9.91 -83.99 -20.74
C VAL A 223 -11.38 -84.14 -20.39
N MET A 224 -12.13 -84.91 -21.19
CA MET A 224 -13.51 -85.27 -20.85
C MET A 224 -13.49 -86.31 -19.73
N ASN A 225 -14.20 -86.05 -18.63
CA ASN A 225 -14.30 -86.97 -17.51
C ASN A 225 -15.26 -88.13 -17.87
N PRO A 226 -14.77 -89.38 -18.05
CA PRO A 226 -15.63 -90.50 -18.44
C PRO A 226 -16.60 -90.95 -17.35
N THR A 227 -16.47 -90.43 -16.13
CA THR A 227 -17.27 -90.84 -14.96
C THR A 227 -18.56 -90.03 -14.79
N TYR A 228 -18.74 -88.97 -15.60
CA TYR A 228 -19.87 -88.05 -15.52
C TYR A 228 -20.59 -88.03 -16.88
N ASP A 229 -21.23 -89.15 -17.21
CA ASP A 229 -22.29 -89.19 -18.22
C ASP A 229 -23.61 -89.20 -17.43
N ASP A 230 -24.29 -88.06 -17.39
CA ASP A 230 -25.54 -87.87 -16.64
C ASP A 230 -26.66 -88.68 -17.31
N GLY A 231 -26.74 -89.96 -16.98
CA GLY A 231 -27.83 -90.85 -17.37
C GLY A 231 -29.15 -90.50 -16.68
N TYR A 232 -29.88 -89.54 -17.24
CA TYR A 232 -31.32 -89.35 -17.01
C TYR A 232 -32.03 -89.21 -18.37
N ASN A 233 -32.66 -90.29 -18.82
CA ASN A 233 -33.85 -90.26 -19.69
C ASN A 233 -35.09 -90.23 -18.81
#